data_AF-A0A7R9KJF9-F1
#
_entry.id   AF-A0A7R9KJF9-F1
#
_cell.length_a   1.000
_cell.length_b   1.000
_cell.length_c   1.000
_cell.angle_alpha   90.00
_cell.angle_beta   90.00
_cell.angle_gamma   90.00
#
_symmetry.space_group_name_H-M   'P 1'
#
loop_
_entity.id
_entity.type
_entity.pdbx_description
1 polymer ?
#
loop_
_entity_poly.entity_id
_entity_poly.type
_entity_poly.pdbx_seq_one_letter_code
_entity_poly.pdbx_strand_id
1 'polypeptide(L)'
;MARSVVALYIVAFFFLFLSFFTGIAGCWKRSHANLVSTGLLQLLSSLMDAGAMGLWHAVQFYDHHKLKDQYSYAQWPDVLKQSGVTEFYYGWSYILAWIGIGQCLIASIMFLSAARCIRSEKRIEQTKNMQYLMPVYPDKRNPYGVNYAYAYPGPYHYHGSQYGIGPYGY
;
A
#
# COMPACT_ATOMS: atom_id res chain seq x y z
N MET A 1 29.93 5.72 0.17
CA MET A 1 28.79 5.75 1.12
C MET A 1 28.03 7.08 1.06
N ALA A 2 28.66 8.23 1.32
CA ALA A 2 27.97 9.53 1.23
C ALA A 2 27.33 9.82 -0.15
N ARG A 3 28.01 9.48 -1.25
CA ARG A 3 27.47 9.64 -2.62
C ARG A 3 26.20 8.82 -2.87
N SER A 4 26.04 7.69 -2.16
CA SER A 4 24.88 6.80 -2.29
C SER A 4 23.63 7.41 -1.64
N VAL A 5 23.78 8.28 -0.64
CA VAL A 5 22.68 9.02 0.00
C VAL A 5 21.98 9.92 -1.02
N VAL A 6 22.76 10.67 -1.81
CA VAL A 6 22.23 11.56 -2.86
C VAL A 6 21.52 10.76 -3.94
N ALA A 7 22.08 9.63 -4.36
CA ALA A 7 21.47 8.75 -5.35
C ALA A 7 20.10 8.21 -4.89
N LEU A 8 19.97 7.81 -3.62
CA LEU A 8 18.71 7.33 -3.07
C LEU A 8 17.64 8.41 -3.02
N TYR A 9 18.00 9.65 -2.66
CA TYR A 9 17.06 10.77 -2.71
C TYR A 9 16.57 11.06 -4.13
N ILE A 10 17.46 11.02 -5.13
CA ILE A 10 17.07 11.22 -6.54
C ILE A 10 16.06 10.15 -6.98
N VAL A 11 16.33 8.89 -6.63
CA VAL A 11 15.44 7.76 -6.93
C VAL A 11 14.10 7.90 -6.21
N ALA A 12 14.10 8.33 -4.94
CA ALA A 12 12.88 8.58 -4.19
C ALA A 12 12.04 9.71 -4.81
N PHE A 13 12.66 10.85 -5.16
CA PHE A 13 11.98 11.95 -5.86
C PHE A 13 11.38 11.50 -7.20
N PHE A 14 12.07 10.62 -7.92
CA PHE A 14 11.53 10.04 -9.15
C PHE A 14 10.26 9.21 -8.88
N PHE A 15 10.26 8.38 -7.84
CA PHE A 15 9.05 7.65 -7.44
C PHE A 15 7.92 8.56 -6.95
N LEU A 16 8.22 9.63 -6.20
CA LEU A 16 7.22 10.63 -5.81
C LEU A 16 6.59 11.32 -7.03
N PHE A 17 7.41 11.67 -8.01
CA PHE A 17 6.93 12.28 -9.24
C PHE A 17 5.98 11.34 -9.99
N LEU A 18 6.33 10.06 -10.15
CA LEU A 18 5.44 9.06 -10.76
C LEU A 18 4.18 8.82 -9.92
N SER A 19 4.31 8.79 -8.60
CA SER A 19 3.18 8.65 -7.65
C SER A 19 2.19 9.81 -7.80
N PHE A 20 2.66 11.03 -8.01
CA PHE A 20 1.79 12.20 -8.20
C PHE A 20 0.85 12.05 -9.40
N PHE A 21 1.38 11.70 -10.59
CA PHE A 21 0.54 11.53 -11.78
C PHE A 21 -0.39 10.32 -11.67
N THR A 22 0.12 9.20 -11.14
CA THR A 22 -0.68 7.98 -10.96
C THR A 22 -1.79 8.20 -9.92
N GLY A 23 -1.55 9.03 -8.90
CA GLY A 23 -2.51 9.44 -7.89
C GLY A 23 -3.64 10.29 -8.47
N ILE A 24 -3.31 11.33 -9.25
CA ILE A 24 -4.32 12.17 -9.94
C ILE A 24 -5.19 11.31 -10.86
N ALA A 25 -4.57 10.46 -11.68
CA ALA A 25 -5.29 9.57 -12.59
C ALA A 25 -6.14 8.52 -11.84
N GLY A 26 -5.66 8.05 -10.68
CA GLY A 26 -6.35 7.10 -9.82
C GLY A 26 -7.60 7.67 -9.17
N CYS A 27 -7.50 8.89 -8.64
CA CYS A 27 -8.62 9.62 -8.06
C CYS A 27 -9.66 10.00 -9.12
N TRP A 28 -9.24 10.49 -10.29
CA TRP A 28 -10.17 10.90 -11.35
C TRP A 28 -11.00 9.73 -11.88
N LYS A 29 -10.37 8.60 -12.22
CA LYS A 29 -11.06 7.44 -12.81
C LYS A 29 -11.63 6.48 -11.76
N ARG A 30 -11.48 6.78 -10.46
CA ARG A 30 -11.78 5.86 -9.33
C ARG A 30 -11.30 4.43 -9.63
N SER A 31 -10.08 4.32 -10.15
CA SER A 31 -9.50 3.06 -10.59
C SER A 31 -8.76 2.39 -9.44
N HIS A 32 -9.17 1.17 -9.10
CA HIS A 32 -8.53 0.39 -8.03
C HIS A 32 -7.04 0.16 -8.32
N ALA A 33 -6.70 -0.21 -9.56
CA ALA A 33 -5.32 -0.51 -9.93
C ALA A 33 -4.40 0.71 -9.79
N ASN A 34 -4.87 1.90 -10.20
CA ASN A 34 -4.08 3.12 -10.12
C ASN A 34 -3.88 3.58 -8.67
N LEU A 35 -4.89 3.42 -7.81
CA LEU A 35 -4.77 3.75 -6.38
C LEU A 35 -3.79 2.82 -5.65
N VAL A 36 -3.81 1.53 -5.96
CA VAL A 36 -2.80 0.59 -5.44
C VAL A 36 -1.41 0.95 -5.94
N SER A 37 -1.27 1.26 -7.23
CA SER A 37 0.02 1.69 -7.80
C SER A 37 0.56 2.94 -7.11
N THR A 38 -0.29 3.93 -6.87
CA THR A 38 0.07 5.18 -6.16
C THR A 38 0.57 4.89 -4.75
N GLY A 39 -0.17 4.06 -3.99
CA GLY A 39 0.23 3.66 -2.63
C GLY A 39 1.57 2.91 -2.61
N LEU A 40 1.79 1.98 -3.55
CA LEU A 40 3.05 1.24 -3.65
C LEU A 40 4.24 2.12 -4.03
N LEU A 41 4.06 3.05 -4.98
CA LEU A 41 5.11 4.00 -5.38
C LEU A 41 5.46 4.94 -4.22
N GLN A 42 4.46 5.41 -3.47
CA GLN A 42 4.65 6.24 -2.28
C GLN A 42 5.38 5.47 -1.16
N LEU A 43 5.03 4.19 -0.96
CA LEU A 43 5.71 3.32 0.00
C LEU A 43 7.19 3.13 -0.39
N LEU A 44 7.46 2.82 -1.66
CA LEU A 44 8.83 2.65 -2.17
C LEU A 44 9.64 3.94 -2.00
N SER A 45 9.05 5.11 -2.30
CA SER A 45 9.72 6.39 -2.02
C SER A 45 10.08 6.53 -0.55
N SER A 46 9.11 6.33 0.35
CA SER A 46 9.35 6.50 1.79
C SER A 46 10.44 5.56 2.33
N LEU A 47 10.53 4.33 1.78
CA LEU A 47 11.59 3.38 2.13
C LEU A 47 12.97 3.83 1.61
N MET A 48 13.03 4.40 0.40
CA MET A 48 14.27 4.93 -0.16
C MET A 48 14.74 6.18 0.59
N ASP A 49 13.83 7.08 0.95
CA ASP A 49 14.14 8.28 1.76
C ASP A 49 14.59 7.91 3.19
N ALA A 50 13.88 6.96 3.82
CA ALA A 50 14.28 6.43 5.13
C ALA A 50 15.64 5.72 5.06
N GLY A 51 15.90 4.97 3.98
CA GLY A 51 17.21 4.37 3.71
C GLY A 51 18.31 5.40 3.50
N ALA A 52 18.02 6.50 2.81
CA ALA A 52 18.96 7.60 2.62
C ALA A 52 19.33 8.26 3.95
N MET A 53 18.35 8.55 4.80
CA MET A 53 18.58 9.06 6.16
C MET A 53 19.34 8.06 7.04
N GLY A 54 18.99 6.77 6.97
CA GLY A 54 19.69 5.71 7.69
C GLY A 54 21.16 5.60 7.28
N LEU A 55 21.46 5.67 5.98
CA LEU A 55 22.84 5.68 5.47
C LEU A 55 23.59 6.96 5.86
N TRP A 56 22.91 8.11 5.88
CA TRP A 56 23.52 9.36 6.33
C TRP A 56 23.96 9.28 7.80
N HIS A 57 23.10 8.76 8.67
CA HIS A 57 23.46 8.50 10.08
C HIS A 57 24.53 7.42 10.20
N ALA A 58 24.49 6.38 9.36
CA ALA A 58 25.51 5.34 9.35
C ALA A 58 26.90 5.89 9.00
N VAL A 59 26.99 6.84 8.06
CA VAL A 59 28.26 7.51 7.72
C VAL A 59 28.79 8.31 8.92
N GLN A 60 27.93 9.08 9.58
CA GLN A 60 28.34 9.82 10.78
C GLN A 60 28.82 8.90 11.90
N PHE A 61 28.07 7.81 12.15
CA PHE A 61 28.46 6.83 13.16
C PHE A 61 29.80 6.17 12.81
N TYR A 62 29.99 5.81 11.53
CA TYR A 62 31.20 5.16 11.05
C TYR A 62 32.43 6.07 11.18
N ASP A 63 32.28 7.37 10.92
CA ASP A 63 33.34 8.36 11.06
C ASP A 63 33.76 8.57 12.52
N HIS A 64 32.80 8.67 13.43
CA HIS A 64 33.10 8.88 14.85
C HIS A 64 33.61 7.63 15.59
N HIS A 65 33.18 6.42 15.19
CA HIS A 65 33.42 5.21 15.99
C HIS A 65 34.29 4.14 15.33
N LYS A 66 34.40 4.14 14.00
CA LYS A 66 35.03 3.03 13.27
C LYS A 66 36.27 3.44 12.49
N LEU A 67 36.27 4.63 11.89
CA LEU A 67 37.43 5.14 11.16
C LEU A 67 38.54 5.52 12.15
N LYS A 68 39.77 5.07 11.87
CA LYS A 68 40.99 5.44 12.63
C LYS A 68 42.07 6.02 11.71
N ASP A 69 41.71 6.41 10.50
CA ASP A 69 42.63 7.01 9.55
C ASP A 69 43.08 8.40 10.01
N GLN A 70 44.15 8.92 9.39
CA GLN A 70 44.70 10.25 9.71
C GLN A 70 43.68 11.40 9.61
N TYR A 71 42.64 11.24 8.77
CA TYR A 71 41.57 12.22 8.60
C TYR A 71 40.34 11.97 9.50
N SER A 72 40.32 10.87 10.25
CA SER A 72 39.23 10.50 11.14
C SER A 72 39.15 11.44 12.34
N TYR A 73 37.92 11.63 12.84
CA TYR A 73 37.63 12.29 14.12
C TYR A 73 38.51 11.77 15.28
N ALA A 74 38.84 10.47 15.28
CA ALA A 74 39.69 9.87 16.31
C ALA A 74 41.08 10.53 16.39
N GLN A 75 41.64 10.93 15.25
CA GLN A 75 43.00 11.50 15.16
C GLN A 75 43.01 13.03 15.20
N TRP A 76 41.85 13.68 15.37
CA TRP A 76 41.79 15.14 15.47
C TRP A 76 42.51 15.67 16.72
N PRO A 77 43.10 16.88 16.66
CA PRO A 77 43.68 17.56 17.82
C PRO A 77 42.68 17.69 18.97
N ASP A 78 43.13 17.48 20.20
CA ASP A 78 42.25 17.49 21.38
C ASP A 78 41.54 18.83 21.60
N VAL A 79 42.12 19.93 21.13
CA VAL A 79 41.50 21.26 21.15
C VAL A 79 40.18 21.29 20.37
N LEU A 80 40.08 20.55 19.25
CA LEU A 80 38.85 20.48 18.46
C LEU A 80 37.82 19.57 19.11
N LYS A 81 38.25 18.57 19.89
CA LYS A 81 37.35 17.66 20.61
C LYS A 81 36.77 18.27 21.89
N GLN A 82 37.24 19.45 22.31
CA GLN A 82 36.73 20.13 23.50
C GLN A 82 35.27 20.59 23.29
N SER A 83 34.48 20.44 24.36
CA SER A 83 33.10 20.92 24.41
C SER A 83 33.05 22.42 24.09
N GLY A 84 32.20 22.81 23.14
CA GLY A 84 32.02 24.20 22.71
C GLY A 84 32.90 24.66 21.52
N VAL A 85 33.86 23.86 21.03
CA VAL A 85 34.70 24.24 19.88
C VAL A 85 34.13 23.71 18.56
N THR A 86 33.89 22.40 18.47
CA THR A 86 33.19 21.80 17.32
C THR A 86 31.91 21.12 17.79
N GLU A 87 30.78 21.82 17.67
CA GLU A 87 29.48 21.26 18.01
C GLU A 87 28.67 20.97 16.75
N PHE A 88 28.17 19.74 16.67
CA PHE A 88 27.34 19.28 15.57
C PHE A 88 25.87 19.59 15.87
N TYR A 89 25.34 20.60 15.20
CA TYR A 89 23.92 20.96 15.26
C TYR A 89 23.18 20.47 14.02
N TYR A 90 21.96 19.96 14.23
CA TYR A 90 21.05 19.62 13.14
C TYR A 90 20.31 20.88 12.67
N GLY A 91 20.35 21.16 11.37
CA GLY A 91 19.57 22.23 10.77
C GLY A 91 18.08 21.89 10.68
N TRP A 92 17.23 22.89 10.48
CA TRP A 92 15.77 22.71 10.29
C TRP A 92 15.40 21.76 9.15
N SER A 93 16.21 21.71 8.09
CA SER A 93 16.03 20.80 6.96
C SER A 93 16.04 19.33 7.38
N TYR A 94 16.80 18.96 8.42
CA TYR A 94 16.82 17.61 8.98
C TYR A 94 15.46 17.23 9.57
N ILE A 95 14.85 18.14 10.33
CA ILE A 95 13.52 17.94 10.93
C ILE A 95 12.47 17.81 9.81
N LEU A 96 12.53 18.70 8.81
CA LEU A 96 11.63 18.67 7.66
C LEU A 96 11.74 17.37 6.86
N ALA A 97 12.95 16.81 6.70
CA ALA A 97 13.15 15.54 6.02
C ALA A 97 12.43 14.39 6.74
N TRP A 98 12.55 14.29 8.06
CA TRP A 98 11.83 13.27 8.84
C TRP A 98 10.31 13.42 8.78
N ILE A 99 9.82 14.66 8.86
CA ILE A 99 8.39 14.95 8.70
C ILE A 99 7.91 14.53 7.30
N GLY A 100 8.68 14.83 6.25
CA GLY A 100 8.37 14.45 4.88
C GLY A 100 8.29 12.93 4.69
N ILE A 101 9.24 12.18 5.26
CA ILE A 101 9.25 10.71 5.23
C ILE A 101 7.99 10.17 5.94
N GLY A 102 7.68 10.69 7.13
CA GLY A 102 6.49 10.30 7.89
C GLY A 102 5.20 10.57 7.13
N GLN A 103 5.09 11.74 6.51
CA GLN A 103 3.91 12.10 5.72
C GLN A 103 3.76 11.21 4.47
N CYS A 104 4.85 10.84 3.82
CA CYS A 104 4.81 9.91 2.69
C CYS A 104 4.33 8.51 3.11
N LEU A 105 4.78 8.03 4.28
CA LEU A 105 4.32 6.76 4.84
C LEU A 105 2.82 6.78 5.17
N ILE A 106 2.35 7.85 5.82
CA ILE A 106 0.93 8.05 6.13
C ILE A 106 0.10 8.08 4.84
N ALA A 107 0.54 8.85 3.85
CA ALA A 107 -0.14 8.93 2.55
C ALA A 107 -0.23 7.57 1.87
N SER A 108 0.85 6.79 1.88
CA SER A 108 0.86 5.41 1.35
C SER A 108 -0.21 4.53 2.01
N ILE A 109 -0.30 4.56 3.34
CA ILE A 109 -1.29 3.77 4.10
C ILE A 109 -2.71 4.20 3.72
N MET A 110 -2.96 5.50 3.60
CA MET A 110 -4.28 6.03 3.21
C MET A 110 -4.67 5.63 1.79
N PHE A 111 -3.75 5.65 0.82
CA PHE A 111 -4.04 5.21 -0.54
C PHE A 111 -4.31 3.71 -0.64
N LEU A 112 -3.56 2.89 0.11
CA LEU A 112 -3.78 1.45 0.16
C LEU A 112 -5.10 1.10 0.86
N SER A 113 -5.49 1.81 1.91
CA SER A 113 -6.78 1.61 2.57
C SER A 113 -7.94 2.06 1.66
N ALA A 114 -7.83 3.21 0.99
CA ALA A 114 -8.82 3.67 0.01
C ALA A 114 -9.00 2.67 -1.13
N ALA A 115 -7.92 2.07 -1.63
CA ALA A 115 -8.01 1.02 -2.64
C ALA A 115 -8.76 -0.21 -2.11
N ARG A 116 -8.56 -0.62 -0.85
CA ARG A 116 -9.33 -1.72 -0.24
C ARG A 116 -10.82 -1.41 -0.19
N CYS A 117 -11.20 -0.21 0.23
CA CYS A 117 -12.60 0.22 0.30
C CYS A 117 -13.28 0.21 -1.09
N ILE A 118 -12.61 0.72 -2.13
CA ILE A 118 -13.15 0.72 -3.50
C ILE A 118 -13.27 -0.70 -4.05
N ARG A 119 -12.36 -1.61 -3.66
CA ARG A 119 -12.46 -3.03 -4.06
C ARG A 119 -13.67 -3.70 -3.42
N SER A 120 -13.93 -3.44 -2.14
CA SER A 120 -15.11 -4.00 -1.46
C SER A 120 -16.40 -3.49 -2.07
N GLU A 121 -16.49 -2.19 -2.37
CA GLU A 121 -17.66 -1.60 -3.03
C GLU A 121 -17.91 -2.24 -4.41
N LYS A 122 -16.88 -2.33 -5.25
CA LYS A 122 -17.01 -2.97 -6.57
C LYS A 122 -17.41 -4.44 -6.49
N ARG A 123 -16.93 -5.18 -5.49
CA ARG A 123 -17.35 -6.58 -5.26
C ARG A 123 -18.83 -6.66 -4.89
N ILE A 124 -19.33 -5.75 -4.05
CA ILE A 124 -20.74 -5.68 -3.64
C ILE A 124 -21.64 -5.30 -4.83
N GLU A 125 -21.19 -4.38 -5.70
CA GLU A 125 -21.91 -4.04 -6.93
C GLU A 125 -21.97 -5.22 -7.91
N GLN A 126 -20.86 -5.95 -8.08
CA GLN A 126 -20.82 -7.14 -8.92
C GLN A 126 -21.76 -8.23 -8.42
N THR A 127 -21.84 -8.50 -7.12
CA THR A 127 -22.78 -9.49 -6.58
C THR A 127 -24.24 -9.09 -6.77
N LYS A 128 -24.59 -7.81 -6.61
CA LYS A 128 -25.94 -7.32 -6.91
C LYS A 128 -26.27 -7.44 -8.41
N ASN A 129 -25.33 -7.10 -9.30
CA ASN A 129 -25.55 -7.14 -10.75
C ASN A 129 -25.63 -8.58 -11.31
N MET A 130 -24.87 -9.53 -10.74
CA MET A 130 -24.95 -10.95 -11.13
C MET A 130 -26.34 -11.56 -10.89
N GLN A 131 -27.09 -11.05 -9.91
CA GLN A 131 -28.46 -11.49 -9.65
C GLN A 131 -29.43 -11.15 -10.80
N TYR A 132 -29.12 -10.11 -11.60
CA TYR A 132 -29.93 -9.72 -12.77
C TYR A 132 -29.49 -10.40 -14.08
N LEU A 133 -28.38 -11.15 -14.07
CA LEU A 133 -27.88 -11.91 -15.22
C LEU A 133 -28.27 -13.40 -15.17
N MET A 134 -29.03 -13.82 -14.15
CA MET A 134 -29.60 -15.16 -14.10
C MET A 134 -30.55 -15.35 -15.28
N PRO A 135 -30.45 -16.44 -16.07
CA PRO A 135 -31.36 -16.67 -17.17
C PRO A 135 -32.79 -16.78 -16.62
N VAL A 136 -33.61 -15.75 -16.88
CA VAL A 136 -35.04 -15.70 -16.54
C VAL A 136 -35.85 -16.73 -17.34
N TYR A 137 -35.22 -17.41 -18.31
CA TYR A 137 -35.81 -18.52 -19.02
C TYR A 137 -35.06 -19.82 -18.71
N PRO A 138 -35.78 -20.90 -18.33
CA PRO A 138 -35.18 -22.21 -18.28
C PRO A 138 -34.66 -22.57 -19.67
N ASP A 139 -33.38 -22.87 -19.75
CA ASP A 139 -32.72 -23.29 -20.97
C ASP A 139 -33.37 -24.63 -21.41
N LYS A 140 -34.25 -24.59 -22.42
CA LYS A 140 -35.00 -25.77 -22.90
C LYS A 140 -34.11 -26.85 -23.52
N ARG A 141 -32.79 -26.67 -23.50
CA ARG A 141 -31.80 -27.50 -24.16
C ARG A 141 -31.26 -28.66 -23.31
N ASN A 142 -31.67 -28.77 -22.04
CA ASN A 142 -31.16 -29.84 -21.17
C ASN A 142 -32.28 -30.85 -20.79
N PRO A 143 -32.31 -32.06 -21.39
CA PRO A 143 -33.31 -33.09 -21.10
C PRO A 143 -33.17 -33.75 -19.73
N TYR A 144 -32.03 -33.53 -19.03
CA TYR A 144 -31.80 -34.00 -17.67
C TYR A 144 -31.52 -32.80 -16.79
N GLY A 145 -32.59 -32.23 -16.24
CA GLY A 145 -32.55 -31.14 -15.28
C GLY A 145 -31.84 -31.54 -13.99
N VAL A 146 -30.51 -31.42 -13.99
CA VAL A 146 -29.72 -31.42 -12.77
C VAL A 146 -29.81 -30.01 -12.19
N ASN A 147 -30.69 -29.89 -11.20
CA ASN A 147 -30.88 -28.73 -10.34
C ASN A 147 -29.54 -28.20 -9.80
N TYR A 148 -28.96 -27.19 -10.44
CA TYR A 148 -27.87 -26.38 -9.88
C TYR A 148 -28.42 -25.08 -9.28
N ALA A 149 -29.41 -25.21 -8.41
CA ALA A 149 -30.05 -24.08 -7.75
C ALA A 149 -29.92 -24.12 -6.22
N TYR A 150 -28.87 -24.70 -5.64
CA TYR A 150 -28.67 -24.60 -4.19
C TYR A 150 -27.18 -24.60 -3.80
N ALA A 151 -26.61 -23.41 -3.61
CA ALA A 151 -25.43 -23.22 -2.78
C ALA A 151 -25.28 -21.75 -2.30
N TYR A 152 -26.23 -21.25 -1.50
CA TYR A 152 -25.89 -20.33 -0.40
C TYR A 152 -26.96 -20.37 0.71
N PRO A 153 -26.57 -20.50 1.99
CA PRO A 153 -27.51 -20.61 3.11
C PRO A 153 -28.03 -19.22 3.49
N GLY A 154 -29.32 -18.99 3.23
CA GLY A 154 -30.08 -17.82 3.71
C GLY A 154 -31.13 -18.27 4.74
N PRO A 155 -31.48 -17.43 5.72
CA PRO A 155 -32.15 -17.83 6.95
C PRO A 155 -33.56 -18.36 6.66
N TYR A 156 -33.84 -19.51 7.28
CA TYR A 156 -35.08 -20.26 7.24
C TYR A 156 -36.32 -19.37 7.46
N HIS A 157 -37.07 -19.12 6.39
CA HIS A 157 -38.50 -18.85 6.48
C HIS A 157 -39.25 -20.07 5.94
N TYR A 158 -39.67 -20.89 6.90
CA TYR A 158 -40.45 -22.09 6.71
C TYR A 158 -41.88 -21.70 6.31
N HIS A 159 -42.23 -21.85 5.04
CA HIS A 159 -43.62 -21.90 4.58
C HIS A 159 -43.67 -22.75 3.31
N GLY A 160 -44.26 -23.94 3.39
CA GLY A 160 -44.44 -24.79 2.21
C GLY A 160 -44.78 -26.24 2.52
N SER A 161 -46.03 -26.47 2.89
CA SER A 161 -46.86 -27.65 2.57
C SER A 161 -46.24 -29.05 2.67
N GLN A 162 -46.67 -29.70 3.76
CA GLN A 162 -46.74 -31.11 4.07
C GLN A 162 -47.13 -32.03 2.89
N TYR A 163 -46.23 -33.00 2.65
CA TYR A 163 -46.39 -34.32 2.00
C TYR A 163 -47.82 -34.82 1.73
N GLY A 164 -48.04 -35.33 0.51
CA GLY A 164 -49.19 -36.16 0.15
C GLY A 164 -48.87 -37.05 -1.07
N ILE A 165 -48.54 -38.31 -0.78
CA ILE A 165 -48.17 -39.44 -1.65
C ILE A 165 -49.28 -39.77 -2.69
N GLY A 166 -48.92 -40.18 -3.92
CA GLY A 166 -49.84 -40.67 -4.99
C GLY A 166 -50.48 -42.04 -4.68
N PRO A 167 -50.97 -42.87 -5.64
CA PRO A 167 -51.08 -42.76 -7.12
C PRO A 167 -52.50 -43.18 -7.66
N TYR A 168 -52.57 -43.74 -8.88
CA TYR A 168 -53.72 -44.21 -9.71
C TYR A 168 -54.30 -43.14 -10.66
N GLY A 169 -54.39 -43.30 -11.98
CA GLY A 169 -54.41 -44.51 -12.81
C GLY A 169 -55.81 -44.74 -13.36
N TYR A 170 -56.21 -43.98 -14.38
CA TYR A 170 -57.04 -44.33 -15.56
C TYR A 170 -57.00 -43.16 -16.55
#